data_AF-A0A3M8DEI2-F1
#
_entry.id   AF-A0A3M8DEI2-F1
#
_cell.length_a   1.000
_cell.length_b   1.000
_cell.length_c   1.000
_cell.angle_alpha   90.00
_cell.angle_beta   90.00
_cell.angle_gamma   90.00
#
_symmetry.space_group_name_H-M   'P 1'
#
loop_
_entity.id
_entity.type
_entity.pdbx_description
1 polymer ?
#
loop_
_entity_poly.entity_id
_entity_poly.type
_entity_poly.pdbx_seq_one_letter_code
_entity_poly.pdbx_strand_id
1 'polypeptide(L)'
;MMQTISLIHRRDIPSPFALKDCRCKTDSLFSSRTITISTIHVKGFCKIPRRDSSKGYRKQNTLSGVTKMKPIAMMKTPMLMLFLTGAITVTGCQQTAQVQGQQPIPNAPAIQNKQPVTNQPESATQTVTTGATGTATAAKPTTVTTAPAPVQQAPAASQPQTTPRLVPSAENQPQAAANVRFGKVTAARLASFTTGWLGGEGWIAKTTNAGQTWSVQKNVTGTVTQLFALNDQAAWATIQMAGKSTDFQLLHTTNGGKTWNVAGKVPQEGFLHFVSATEAFSGNWRTTDGGKTWSKLPLPPKTVGDAYFHDKANGWAVTYDNVNMQIQRTADGGKTWKAVMTKHTIALTNAIIRSAGSNNAWVECIGDSGMNQTSYSLFHTADGGKSWQTVIAKSSAGGGPAPGFPMEYTGGPTIGGSSPGALYVLNTKEAYIGAQCMACDKPNTIGWTTDGGKTVAAGTAAFEGFGEQLLAFADAKHGWWICTDQTAPAVMYTTADGGQHWKKAHVFAAPSQSK
;
A
#
# COMPACT_ATOMS: atom_id res chain seq x y z
N MET A 1 -8.77 -51.10 38.06
CA MET A 1 -7.65 -52.06 38.04
C MET A 1 -6.36 -51.27 38.08
N MET A 2 -5.57 -51.50 39.14
CA MET A 2 -4.17 -51.10 39.23
C MET A 2 -3.37 -51.73 38.08
N GLN A 3 -2.41 -51.00 37.51
CA GLN A 3 -1.02 -51.42 37.58
C GLN A 3 -0.06 -50.28 37.20
N THR A 4 0.87 -50.05 38.11
CA THR A 4 2.08 -49.24 38.02
C THR A 4 3.25 -50.16 37.62
N ILE A 5 4.43 -49.57 37.32
CA ILE A 5 5.81 -50.13 37.31
C ILE A 5 6.34 -50.39 35.86
N SER A 6 7.54 -50.00 35.40
CA SER A 6 8.76 -49.43 36.02
C SER A 6 9.63 -48.67 35.01
N LEU A 7 10.55 -47.83 35.52
CA LEU A 7 11.76 -47.33 34.86
C LEU A 7 12.80 -48.45 34.66
N ILE A 8 13.55 -48.41 33.55
CA ILE A 8 14.89 -49.02 33.41
C ILE A 8 15.88 -48.06 32.72
N HIS A 9 17.14 -48.21 33.13
CA HIS A 9 18.36 -47.40 33.02
C HIS A 9 18.96 -47.08 31.63
N ARG A 10 19.82 -46.04 31.70
CA ARG A 10 20.86 -45.53 30.77
C ARG A 10 21.56 -46.58 29.88
N ARG A 11 21.93 -46.14 28.66
CA ARG A 11 23.26 -46.36 28.04
C ARG A 11 23.59 -45.24 27.04
N ASP A 12 24.70 -44.57 27.32
CA ASP A 12 25.77 -44.04 26.46
C ASP A 12 25.46 -43.52 25.05
N ILE A 13 25.70 -42.21 24.87
CA ILE A 13 25.86 -41.52 23.58
C ILE A 13 27.33 -41.06 23.49
N PRO A 14 28.04 -41.32 22.39
CA PRO A 14 29.42 -40.87 22.21
C PRO A 14 29.48 -39.39 21.81
N SER A 15 30.38 -38.66 22.45
CA SER A 15 30.84 -37.31 22.10
C SER A 15 31.50 -37.25 20.73
N PRO A 16 31.51 -36.08 20.08
CA PRO A 16 32.71 -35.71 19.34
C PRO A 16 33.14 -34.23 19.50
N PHE A 17 34.45 -34.06 19.28
CA PHE A 17 35.22 -32.84 18.99
C PHE A 17 35.82 -32.02 20.14
N ALA A 18 37.12 -32.27 20.30
CA ALA A 18 38.11 -31.49 21.01
C ALA A 18 38.49 -30.20 20.26
N LEU A 19 38.69 -29.13 21.04
CA LEU A 19 39.29 -27.86 20.65
C LEU A 19 40.80 -27.87 20.95
N LYS A 20 41.62 -27.63 19.93
CA LYS A 20 43.05 -27.19 19.93
C LYS A 20 43.29 -26.62 18.52
N ASP A 21 43.90 -25.48 18.23
CA ASP A 21 44.75 -24.51 18.92
C ASP A 21 44.58 -23.16 18.20
N CYS A 22 44.52 -22.04 18.93
CA CYS A 22 44.89 -20.73 18.38
C CYS A 22 45.54 -19.90 19.51
N ARG A 23 46.85 -19.68 19.37
CA ARG A 23 47.65 -18.83 20.26
C ARG A 23 47.38 -17.37 19.93
N CYS A 24 46.87 -16.60 20.90
CA CYS A 24 46.92 -15.15 20.88
C CYS A 24 48.30 -14.67 21.36
N LYS A 25 48.88 -13.74 20.59
CA LYS A 25 50.03 -12.92 20.99
C LYS A 25 49.47 -11.71 21.75
N THR A 26 49.74 -11.64 23.04
CA THR A 26 49.50 -10.46 23.88
C THR A 26 50.72 -9.55 23.80
N ASP A 27 50.51 -8.26 23.54
CA ASP A 27 51.31 -7.21 24.16
C ASP A 27 50.39 -6.10 24.67
N SER A 28 50.68 -5.74 25.91
CA SER A 28 49.96 -4.91 26.86
C SER A 28 49.89 -3.42 26.50
N LEU A 29 48.89 -2.69 27.05
CA LEU A 29 49.12 -1.63 28.05
C LEU A 29 47.81 -0.94 28.48
N PHE A 30 47.78 -0.57 29.77
CA PHE A 30 46.92 0.37 30.51
C PHE A 30 45.66 -0.10 31.29
N SER A 31 45.92 -0.25 32.60
CA SER A 31 45.25 0.44 33.73
C SER A 31 43.84 0.00 34.18
N SER A 32 43.87 -0.91 35.14
CA SER A 32 42.99 -1.04 36.31
C SER A 32 42.26 0.26 36.74
N ARG A 33 40.92 0.22 36.73
CA ARG A 33 40.07 0.77 37.79
C ARG A 33 38.89 -0.17 38.05
N THR A 34 38.90 -0.78 39.23
CA THR A 34 37.83 -1.57 39.82
C THR A 34 36.60 -0.69 40.09
N ILE A 35 35.42 -1.05 39.58
CA ILE A 35 34.13 -0.54 40.06
C ILE A 35 33.40 -1.69 40.73
N THR A 36 33.28 -1.58 42.05
CA THR A 36 32.48 -2.44 42.93
C THR A 36 31.00 -2.23 42.63
N ILE A 37 30.28 -3.28 42.22
CA ILE A 37 28.81 -3.26 42.17
C ILE A 37 28.30 -3.71 43.55
N SER A 38 27.79 -2.75 44.32
CA SER A 38 27.11 -3.00 45.59
C SER A 38 25.71 -3.54 45.36
N THR A 39 25.43 -4.71 45.92
CA THR A 39 24.13 -5.37 46.01
C THR A 39 23.09 -4.48 46.71
N ILE A 40 22.01 -4.11 46.02
CA ILE A 40 20.84 -3.50 46.67
C ILE A 40 20.00 -4.61 47.31
N HIS A 41 20.00 -4.64 48.64
CA HIS A 41 19.03 -5.41 49.44
C HIS A 41 17.70 -4.64 49.49
N VAL A 42 16.61 -5.29 49.05
CA VAL A 42 15.25 -4.86 49.40
C VAL A 42 14.65 -5.93 50.31
N LYS A 43 14.54 -5.61 51.60
CA LYS A 43 13.71 -6.35 52.57
C LYS A 43 12.28 -5.85 52.46
N GLY A 44 11.34 -6.73 52.17
CA GLY A 44 9.90 -6.49 52.27
C GLY A 44 9.18 -7.79 52.62
N PHE A 45 8.74 -7.90 53.87
CA PHE A 45 7.93 -9.02 54.39
C PHE A 45 6.49 -8.92 53.89
N CYS A 46 5.90 -10.03 53.41
CA CYS A 46 4.47 -10.30 53.62
C CYS A 46 4.19 -11.81 53.65
N LYS A 47 3.60 -12.25 54.76
CA LYS A 47 3.21 -13.64 55.06
C LYS A 47 1.99 -14.05 54.24
N ILE A 48 2.03 -15.25 53.65
CA ILE A 48 0.87 -15.96 53.12
C ILE A 48 0.51 -17.08 54.10
N PRO A 49 -0.72 -17.18 54.63
CA PRO A 49 -1.16 -18.37 55.33
C PRO A 49 -1.87 -19.33 54.37
N ARG A 50 -1.45 -20.60 54.41
CA ARG A 50 -2.24 -21.76 53.94
C ARG A 50 -3.39 -22.02 54.92
N ARG A 51 -4.58 -22.36 54.42
CA ARG A 51 -5.49 -23.25 55.13
C ARG A 51 -6.31 -24.09 54.15
N ASP A 52 -6.30 -25.38 54.42
CA ASP A 52 -7.03 -26.46 53.80
C ASP A 52 -8.40 -26.64 54.50
N SER A 53 -9.45 -27.01 53.75
CA SER A 53 -10.54 -27.91 54.21
C SER A 53 -11.72 -27.99 53.23
N SER A 54 -11.81 -29.15 52.55
CA SER A 54 -12.94 -30.10 52.50
C SER A 54 -14.42 -29.72 52.21
N LYS A 55 -15.07 -30.65 51.46
CA LYS A 55 -16.52 -30.90 51.23
C LYS A 55 -17.18 -29.97 50.20
N GLY A 56 -17.81 -30.40 49.11
CA GLY A 56 -18.49 -31.65 48.73
C GLY A 56 -19.93 -31.30 48.37
N TYR A 57 -20.41 -31.54 47.14
CA TYR A 57 -21.76 -32.06 46.80
C TYR A 57 -22.04 -32.07 45.29
N ARG A 58 -23.02 -32.92 44.93
CA ARG A 58 -23.39 -33.50 43.65
C ARG A 58 -24.13 -32.59 42.64
N LYS A 59 -24.05 -33.02 41.37
CA LYS A 59 -25.05 -33.00 40.27
C LYS A 59 -26.48 -32.57 40.64
N GLN A 60 -27.14 -31.71 39.83
CA GLN A 60 -28.05 -32.05 38.70
C GLN A 60 -28.80 -30.81 38.14
N ASN A 61 -29.14 -30.89 36.84
CA ASN A 61 -30.06 -30.11 35.98
C ASN A 61 -31.11 -29.21 36.67
N THR A 62 -31.53 -28.04 36.15
CA THR A 62 -32.45 -27.86 34.99
C THR A 62 -32.75 -26.37 34.67
N LEU A 63 -33.03 -26.08 33.39
CA LEU A 63 -34.03 -25.16 32.77
C LEU A 63 -34.19 -23.65 33.09
N SER A 64 -34.10 -22.88 32.00
CA SER A 64 -35.00 -21.78 31.53
C SER A 64 -35.19 -20.49 32.33
N GLY A 65 -35.11 -19.34 31.63
CA GLY A 65 -35.80 -18.12 32.06
C GLY A 65 -35.17 -16.82 31.55
N VAL A 66 -35.79 -16.21 30.55
CA VAL A 66 -35.48 -14.88 30.02
C VAL A 66 -35.91 -13.80 31.02
N THR A 67 -35.05 -12.81 31.33
CA THR A 67 -35.53 -11.45 31.66
C THR A 67 -34.48 -10.37 31.39
N LYS A 68 -34.90 -9.32 30.68
CA LYS A 68 -34.16 -8.08 30.41
C LYS A 68 -33.83 -7.33 31.71
N MET A 69 -32.60 -6.83 31.84
CA MET A 69 -32.26 -5.74 32.77
C MET A 69 -31.64 -4.55 32.00
N LYS A 70 -32.14 -3.34 32.30
CA LYS A 70 -31.57 -2.05 31.91
C LYS A 70 -30.22 -1.83 32.60
N PRO A 71 -29.21 -1.21 31.96
CA PRO A 71 -27.99 -0.84 32.66
C PRO A 71 -28.18 0.44 33.50
N ILE A 72 -27.72 0.35 34.75
CA ILE A 72 -27.59 1.42 35.73
C ILE A 72 -26.36 2.26 35.37
N ALA A 73 -26.51 3.58 35.46
CA ALA A 73 -25.44 4.56 35.26
C ALA A 73 -24.34 4.44 36.32
N MET A 74 -23.08 4.33 35.89
CA MET A 74 -21.91 4.50 36.78
C MET A 74 -21.42 5.95 36.72
N MET A 75 -21.49 6.61 37.88
CA MET A 75 -20.82 7.88 38.18
C MET A 75 -19.30 7.72 38.04
N LYS A 76 -18.66 8.65 37.33
CA LYS A 76 -17.21 8.82 37.27
C LYS A 76 -16.73 9.70 38.43
N THR A 77 -15.78 9.20 39.22
CA THR A 77 -14.99 10.01 40.17
C THR A 77 -13.60 10.27 39.54
N PRO A 78 -13.12 11.50 39.42
CA PRO A 78 -11.80 11.78 38.86
C PRO A 78 -10.69 11.62 39.92
N MET A 79 -9.64 10.88 39.58
CA MET A 79 -8.42 10.75 40.38
C MET A 79 -7.43 11.86 39.98
N LEU A 80 -7.04 12.66 40.97
CA LEU A 80 -6.11 13.78 40.88
C LEU A 80 -4.66 13.25 40.76
N MET A 81 -3.97 13.49 39.65
CA MET A 81 -2.53 13.22 39.50
C MET A 81 -1.71 14.46 39.88
N LEU A 82 -0.90 14.33 40.93
CA LEU A 82 0.13 15.31 41.30
C LEU A 82 1.37 15.07 40.41
N PHE A 83 1.80 16.09 39.67
CA PHE A 83 3.10 16.09 38.99
C PHE A 83 4.18 16.63 39.94
N LEU A 84 5.16 15.79 40.30
CA LEU A 84 6.43 16.27 40.86
C LEU A 84 7.41 16.52 39.71
N THR A 85 7.79 17.77 39.53
CA THR A 85 8.90 18.20 38.66
C THR A 85 10.23 18.06 39.41
N GLY A 86 11.08 17.13 38.96
CA GLY A 86 12.48 17.04 39.35
C GLY A 86 13.37 17.38 38.16
N ALA A 87 14.04 18.52 38.20
CA ALA A 87 15.07 18.90 37.22
C ALA A 87 16.38 18.15 37.52
N ILE A 88 16.90 17.42 36.54
CA ILE A 88 18.27 16.88 36.57
C ILE A 88 19.07 17.65 35.55
N THR A 89 19.95 18.55 36.03
CA THR A 89 21.00 19.16 35.24
C THR A 89 22.11 18.15 35.01
N VAL A 90 22.30 17.71 33.76
CA VAL A 90 23.48 16.94 33.35
C VAL A 90 24.45 17.89 32.66
N THR A 91 25.53 18.23 33.36
CA THR A 91 26.67 18.96 32.81
C THR A 91 27.56 17.95 32.08
N GLY A 92 27.51 17.92 30.74
CA GLY A 92 28.37 17.09 29.91
C GLY A 92 29.48 17.91 29.25
N CYS A 93 30.73 17.57 29.56
CA CYS A 93 31.93 18.09 28.89
C CYS A 93 31.89 17.84 27.38
N GLN A 94 31.93 18.91 26.58
CA GLN A 94 32.32 18.83 25.18
C GLN A 94 33.85 18.81 25.08
N GLN A 95 34.42 17.70 24.60
CA GLN A 95 35.80 17.67 24.11
C GLN A 95 35.79 18.14 22.66
N THR A 96 36.34 19.32 22.43
CA THR A 96 36.67 19.87 21.12
C THR A 96 37.93 19.17 20.58
N ALA A 97 37.77 18.38 19.52
CA ALA A 97 38.89 17.97 18.68
C ALA A 97 39.10 19.05 17.61
N GLN A 98 40.19 19.79 17.71
CA GLN A 98 40.66 20.69 16.67
C GLN A 98 41.25 19.88 15.51
N VAL A 99 40.69 20.05 14.31
CA VAL A 99 41.37 19.67 13.07
C VAL A 99 41.95 20.94 12.48
N GLN A 100 43.27 21.00 12.44
CA GLN A 100 44.04 22.07 11.81
C GLN A 100 43.78 22.13 10.31
N GLY A 101 43.66 23.36 9.80
CA GLY A 101 43.34 23.65 8.42
C GLY A 101 44.45 23.29 7.43
N GLN A 102 44.03 22.95 6.22
CA GLN A 102 44.86 23.02 5.02
C GLN A 102 44.34 24.13 4.12
N GLN A 103 45.25 25.04 3.76
CA GLN A 103 45.06 26.15 2.85
C GLN A 103 44.93 25.68 1.39
N PRO A 104 44.25 26.43 0.51
CA PRO A 104 44.10 26.12 -0.90
C PRO A 104 45.31 26.61 -1.74
N ILE A 105 45.73 25.80 -2.72
CA ILE A 105 46.77 26.14 -3.72
C ILE A 105 46.09 26.45 -5.07
N PRO A 106 46.59 27.42 -5.88
CA PRO A 106 45.77 28.23 -6.79
C PRO A 106 45.73 27.78 -8.27
N ASN A 107 44.78 28.40 -8.99
CA ASN A 107 44.43 28.30 -10.42
C ASN A 107 45.58 28.42 -11.44
N ALA A 108 45.44 27.72 -12.58
CA ALA A 108 45.58 28.22 -13.98
C ALA A 108 45.39 27.08 -15.02
N PRO A 109 45.12 27.34 -16.33
CA PRO A 109 44.25 28.35 -16.93
C PRO A 109 43.25 27.74 -17.95
N ALA A 110 42.31 28.57 -18.43
CA ALA A 110 41.35 28.28 -19.49
C ALA A 110 42.00 28.22 -20.89
N ILE A 111 41.51 27.34 -21.76
CA ILE A 111 41.72 27.40 -23.22
C ILE A 111 40.36 27.35 -23.93
N GLN A 112 40.17 28.31 -24.83
CA GLN A 112 39.00 28.53 -25.68
C GLN A 112 38.87 27.51 -26.82
N ASN A 113 37.60 27.28 -27.20
CA ASN A 113 37.03 26.98 -28.52
C ASN A 113 37.93 26.49 -29.66
N LYS A 114 37.51 25.37 -30.28
CA LYS A 114 37.37 25.25 -31.74
C LYS A 114 36.21 24.30 -32.10
N GLN A 115 35.32 24.77 -32.97
CA GLN A 115 34.33 23.98 -33.70
C GLN A 115 35.00 22.87 -34.53
N PRO A 116 34.21 21.92 -35.07
CA PRO A 116 34.21 21.85 -36.51
C PRO A 116 32.82 21.72 -37.16
N VAL A 117 32.82 22.20 -38.40
CA VAL A 117 31.77 22.29 -39.41
C VAL A 117 31.52 20.92 -40.08
N THR A 118 30.32 20.80 -40.62
CA THR A 118 29.67 19.76 -41.43
C THR A 118 30.53 19.02 -42.48
N ASN A 119 30.23 17.73 -42.72
CA ASN A 119 29.65 17.23 -43.99
C ASN A 119 29.43 15.70 -43.97
N GLN A 120 28.37 15.24 -44.65
CA GLN A 120 28.09 13.83 -44.98
C GLN A 120 29.18 13.22 -45.89
N PRO A 121 29.19 11.88 -46.11
CA PRO A 121 28.53 11.37 -47.32
C PRO A 121 27.83 10.00 -47.20
N GLU A 122 27.19 9.65 -48.30
CA GLU A 122 26.27 8.56 -48.63
C GLU A 122 26.79 7.11 -48.53
N SER A 123 25.81 6.20 -48.51
CA SER A 123 25.89 4.74 -48.65
C SER A 123 26.35 4.25 -50.04
N ALA A 124 27.05 3.10 -50.07
CA ALA A 124 26.91 2.09 -51.14
C ALA A 124 27.43 0.68 -50.72
N THR A 125 26.48 -0.26 -50.60
CA THR A 125 26.36 -1.63 -51.17
C THR A 125 27.57 -2.58 -51.42
N GLN A 126 27.48 -3.83 -50.92
CA GLN A 126 27.33 -5.13 -51.65
C GLN A 126 27.87 -6.33 -50.81
N THR A 127 27.09 -7.36 -50.43
CA THR A 127 26.53 -8.56 -51.12
C THR A 127 27.41 -9.82 -50.98
N VAL A 128 26.89 -10.90 -50.36
CA VAL A 128 27.09 -12.31 -50.81
C VAL A 128 25.83 -13.14 -50.52
N THR A 129 25.55 -14.03 -51.47
CA THR A 129 24.33 -14.75 -51.87
C THR A 129 24.35 -16.24 -51.47
N THR A 130 23.16 -16.85 -51.35
CA THR A 130 22.70 -18.17 -51.92
C THR A 130 21.19 -18.25 -51.65
N GLY A 131 20.22 -18.39 -52.58
CA GLY A 131 20.01 -19.37 -53.68
C GLY A 131 19.32 -20.63 -53.09
N ALA A 132 18.11 -21.09 -53.43
CA ALA A 132 17.33 -21.18 -54.68
C ALA A 132 15.81 -21.41 -54.36
N THR A 133 14.83 -20.75 -55.03
CA THR A 133 14.03 -21.09 -56.24
C THR A 133 12.57 -21.50 -55.98
N GLY A 134 11.64 -20.81 -56.66
CA GLY A 134 10.23 -21.18 -56.83
C GLY A 134 9.39 -20.00 -57.34
N THR A 135 9.10 -19.97 -58.64
CA THR A 135 8.48 -18.88 -59.42
C THR A 135 6.94 -18.82 -59.36
N ALA A 136 6.37 -17.60 -59.28
CA ALA A 136 5.08 -17.23 -59.89
C ALA A 136 4.96 -15.69 -60.04
N THR A 137 4.44 -15.25 -61.18
CA THR A 137 4.42 -13.90 -61.76
C THR A 137 3.36 -12.97 -61.13
N ALA A 138 3.65 -11.67 -60.97
CA ALA A 138 2.75 -10.66 -60.42
C ALA A 138 2.58 -9.43 -61.32
N ALA A 139 1.34 -8.93 -61.43
CA ALA A 139 0.93 -7.71 -62.14
C ALA A 139 0.57 -6.57 -61.15
N LYS A 140 0.77 -5.33 -61.61
CA LYS A 140 0.71 -4.03 -60.90
C LYS A 140 -0.72 -3.46 -60.81
N PRO A 141 -1.09 -2.67 -59.77
CA PRO A 141 -2.34 -1.92 -59.72
C PRO A 141 -2.19 -0.43 -60.12
N THR A 142 -3.26 0.12 -60.68
CA THR A 142 -3.40 1.47 -61.25
C THR A 142 -4.19 2.40 -60.33
N THR A 143 -3.80 3.68 -60.26
CA THR A 143 -4.49 4.79 -59.57
C THR A 143 -5.14 5.70 -60.61
N VAL A 144 -6.31 6.28 -60.32
CA VAL A 144 -6.98 7.27 -61.19
C VAL A 144 -7.27 8.55 -60.40
N THR A 145 -7.00 9.69 -61.04
CA THR A 145 -7.18 11.07 -60.60
C THR A 145 -8.09 11.79 -61.58
N THR A 146 -8.99 12.67 -61.14
CA THR A 146 -9.64 13.69 -61.99
C THR A 146 -9.93 14.98 -61.22
N ALA A 147 -9.85 16.11 -61.93
CA ALA A 147 -10.14 17.50 -61.52
C ALA A 147 -10.96 18.21 -62.65
N PRO A 148 -11.27 19.52 -62.63
CA PRO A 148 -12.57 20.13 -62.19
C PRO A 148 -13.26 21.06 -63.24
N ALA A 149 -14.52 21.52 -62.99
CA ALA A 149 -15.18 22.73 -63.58
C ALA A 149 -16.55 23.06 -62.88
N PRO A 150 -17.31 24.15 -63.18
CA PRO A 150 -17.31 25.46 -62.48
C PRO A 150 -18.68 25.92 -61.88
N VAL A 151 -18.68 27.14 -61.30
CA VAL A 151 -19.68 27.83 -60.44
C VAL A 151 -21.00 28.24 -61.15
N GLN A 152 -22.14 28.14 -60.44
CA GLN A 152 -23.39 28.89 -60.76
C GLN A 152 -24.24 29.22 -59.51
N GLN A 153 -25.01 30.31 -59.61
CA GLN A 153 -25.66 31.11 -58.55
C GLN A 153 -26.91 30.49 -57.87
N ALA A 154 -27.22 31.03 -56.68
CA ALA A 154 -28.35 30.67 -55.82
C ALA A 154 -29.71 31.24 -56.29
N PRO A 155 -30.84 30.56 -56.00
CA PRO A 155 -32.17 31.18 -55.95
C PRO A 155 -32.72 31.34 -54.52
N ALA A 156 -33.65 32.27 -54.41
CA ALA A 156 -34.24 32.84 -53.21
C ALA A 156 -35.24 31.95 -52.44
N ALA A 157 -35.55 32.43 -51.24
CA ALA A 157 -36.28 31.80 -50.15
C ALA A 157 -37.76 31.46 -50.40
N SER A 158 -38.21 30.38 -49.76
CA SER A 158 -39.62 30.03 -49.54
C SER A 158 -39.81 29.64 -48.06
N GLN A 159 -40.71 30.32 -47.35
CA GLN A 159 -41.12 29.98 -45.98
C GLN A 159 -41.90 28.66 -45.91
N PRO A 160 -41.89 27.97 -44.76
CA PRO A 160 -43.15 27.43 -44.27
C PRO A 160 -43.40 27.57 -42.74
N GLN A 161 -44.57 28.16 -42.45
CA GLN A 161 -45.61 27.76 -41.48
C GLN A 161 -45.21 27.31 -40.06
N THR A 162 -45.68 28.11 -39.09
CA THR A 162 -45.66 27.88 -37.64
C THR A 162 -46.62 26.76 -37.22
N THR A 163 -46.07 25.69 -36.64
CA THR A 163 -46.78 24.74 -35.78
C THR A 163 -46.58 25.13 -34.31
N PRO A 164 -47.59 25.05 -33.43
CA PRO A 164 -47.40 25.38 -32.01
C PRO A 164 -46.51 24.32 -31.33
N ARG A 165 -45.36 24.77 -30.82
CA ARG A 165 -44.43 23.93 -30.06
C ARG A 165 -45.04 23.62 -28.70
N LEU A 166 -45.36 22.35 -28.46
CA LEU A 166 -45.64 21.82 -27.12
C LEU A 166 -44.44 22.12 -26.22
N VAL A 167 -44.70 22.84 -25.13
CA VAL A 167 -43.74 23.11 -24.06
C VAL A 167 -43.50 21.79 -23.31
N PRO A 168 -42.28 21.24 -23.26
CA PRO A 168 -42.00 20.12 -22.38
C PRO A 168 -42.04 20.60 -20.93
N SER A 169 -42.84 19.92 -20.11
CA SER A 169 -42.95 20.13 -18.67
C SER A 169 -41.57 20.15 -18.02
N ALA A 170 -41.34 21.16 -17.18
CA ALA A 170 -40.14 21.31 -16.38
C ALA A 170 -40.12 20.27 -15.25
N GLU A 171 -39.67 19.05 -15.56
CA GLU A 171 -39.38 18.04 -14.55
C GLU A 171 -38.16 17.21 -14.97
N ASN A 172 -36.98 17.83 -14.78
CA ASN A 172 -35.66 17.23 -14.50
C ASN A 172 -34.58 18.29 -14.74
N GLN A 173 -34.56 19.31 -13.90
CA GLN A 173 -33.33 20.05 -13.66
C GLN A 173 -32.47 19.26 -12.66
N PRO A 174 -31.13 19.18 -12.83
CA PRO A 174 -30.25 18.66 -11.80
C PRO A 174 -30.51 19.44 -10.52
N GLN A 175 -30.99 18.74 -9.49
CA GLN A 175 -31.12 19.30 -8.16
C GLN A 175 -29.77 19.92 -7.79
N ALA A 176 -29.75 21.24 -7.56
CA ALA A 176 -28.57 21.95 -7.10
C ALA A 176 -27.96 21.14 -5.95
N ALA A 177 -26.71 20.72 -6.11
CA ALA A 177 -26.04 19.88 -5.14
C ALA A 177 -26.15 20.57 -3.78
N ALA A 178 -26.95 20.02 -2.87
CA ALA A 178 -26.90 20.39 -1.47
C ALA A 178 -25.41 20.38 -1.07
N ASN A 179 -24.92 21.41 -0.40
CA ASN A 179 -23.51 21.56 -0.03
C ASN A 179 -23.03 20.30 0.72
N VAL A 180 -22.52 19.30 -0.01
CA VAL A 180 -22.05 18.06 0.58
C VAL A 180 -20.72 18.38 1.22
N ARG A 181 -20.69 18.24 2.54
CA ARG A 181 -19.47 18.37 3.31
C ARG A 181 -18.58 17.17 2.97
N PHE A 182 -17.50 17.39 2.23
CA PHE A 182 -16.44 16.40 2.03
C PHE A 182 -15.70 16.19 3.36
N GLY A 183 -16.28 15.39 4.26
CA GLY A 183 -15.70 15.07 5.57
C GLY A 183 -14.59 14.04 5.44
N LYS A 184 -14.76 12.89 6.10
CA LYS A 184 -13.80 11.79 6.08
C LYS A 184 -13.58 11.29 4.65
N VAL A 185 -12.33 11.31 4.17
CA VAL A 185 -11.90 10.75 2.88
C VAL A 185 -11.30 9.37 3.14
N THR A 186 -11.72 8.37 2.37
CA THR A 186 -11.35 6.96 2.58
C THR A 186 -10.95 6.24 1.30
N ALA A 187 -11.24 6.82 0.13
CA ALA A 187 -10.87 6.21 -1.14
C ALA A 187 -10.45 7.28 -2.15
N ALA A 188 -9.44 6.96 -2.95
CA ALA A 188 -8.97 7.80 -4.04
C ALA A 188 -8.56 6.95 -5.24
N ARG A 189 -8.92 7.40 -6.45
CA ARG A 189 -8.49 6.75 -7.69
C ARG A 189 -8.41 7.75 -8.84
N LEU A 190 -7.28 7.76 -9.54
CA LEU A 190 -7.11 8.46 -10.81
C LEU A 190 -7.51 7.56 -11.99
N ALA A 191 -8.16 8.16 -12.99
CA ALA A 191 -8.34 7.57 -14.32
C ALA A 191 -7.42 8.21 -15.37
N SER A 192 -7.05 9.47 -15.16
CA SER A 192 -6.01 10.19 -15.90
C SER A 192 -5.40 11.24 -14.97
N PHE A 193 -4.41 12.00 -15.43
CA PHE A 193 -3.85 13.08 -14.61
C PHE A 193 -4.90 14.12 -14.18
N THR A 194 -5.83 14.47 -15.07
CA THR A 194 -6.83 15.50 -14.79
C THR A 194 -8.11 14.93 -14.17
N THR A 195 -8.38 13.64 -14.35
CA THR A 195 -9.66 13.04 -13.99
C THR A 195 -9.49 11.94 -12.95
N GLY A 196 -10.24 12.04 -11.85
CA GLY A 196 -10.28 11.02 -10.82
C GLY A 196 -11.45 11.16 -9.87
N TRP A 197 -11.60 10.16 -9.01
CA TRP A 197 -12.66 10.07 -8.01
C TRP A 197 -12.10 10.05 -6.60
N LEU A 198 -12.88 10.62 -5.70
CA LEU A 198 -12.73 10.46 -4.26
C LEU A 198 -14.02 9.91 -3.67
N GLY A 199 -13.84 9.18 -2.58
CA GLY A 199 -14.92 8.63 -1.79
C GLY A 199 -14.64 8.83 -0.32
N GLY A 200 -15.72 8.92 0.44
CA GLY A 200 -15.67 9.13 1.88
C GLY A 200 -16.87 8.52 2.58
N GLU A 201 -17.05 8.92 3.82
CA GLU A 201 -18.28 8.63 4.56
C GLU A 201 -19.44 9.44 3.96
N GLY A 202 -20.35 8.74 3.27
CA GLY A 202 -21.59 9.31 2.76
C GLY A 202 -21.55 9.90 1.35
N TRP A 203 -20.40 9.94 0.67
CA TRP A 203 -20.28 10.65 -0.62
C TRP A 203 -19.27 10.02 -1.59
N ILE A 204 -19.54 10.21 -2.89
CA ILE A 204 -18.62 9.99 -4.00
C ILE A 204 -18.53 11.31 -4.79
N ALA A 205 -17.31 11.74 -5.11
CA ALA A 205 -17.04 12.95 -5.87
C ALA A 205 -16.04 12.68 -7.00
N LYS A 206 -16.11 13.53 -8.04
CA LYS A 206 -15.21 13.49 -9.20
C LYS A 206 -14.59 14.85 -9.44
N THR A 207 -13.36 14.84 -9.92
CA THR A 207 -12.69 16.00 -10.51
C THR A 207 -12.37 15.72 -11.98
N THR A 208 -12.27 16.79 -12.77
CA THR A 208 -11.79 16.78 -14.16
C THR A 208 -10.70 17.82 -14.40
N ASN A 209 -10.16 18.43 -13.34
CA ASN A 209 -9.13 19.46 -13.38
C ASN A 209 -8.00 19.21 -12.36
N ALA A 210 -7.59 17.94 -12.23
CA ALA A 210 -6.50 17.49 -11.37
C ALA A 210 -6.71 17.80 -9.87
N GLY A 211 -7.96 17.74 -9.42
CA GLY A 211 -8.31 17.89 -8.00
C GLY A 211 -8.42 19.33 -7.51
N GLN A 212 -8.40 20.32 -8.43
CA GLN A 212 -8.62 21.73 -8.08
C GLN A 212 -10.06 21.98 -7.62
N THR A 213 -11.03 21.41 -8.33
CA THR A 213 -12.44 21.43 -7.93
C THR A 213 -13.08 20.05 -8.01
N TRP A 214 -14.14 19.87 -7.24
CA TRP A 214 -14.82 18.59 -7.03
C TRP A 214 -16.31 18.74 -7.24
N SER A 215 -16.89 17.84 -8.03
CA SER A 215 -18.33 17.69 -8.16
C SER A 215 -18.77 16.42 -7.43
N VAL A 216 -19.71 16.56 -6.50
CA VAL A 216 -20.39 15.42 -5.91
C VAL A 216 -21.17 14.69 -7.01
N GLN A 217 -21.06 13.37 -7.03
CA GLN A 217 -21.76 12.53 -7.99
C GLN A 217 -22.86 11.68 -7.36
N LYS A 218 -22.66 11.27 -6.09
CA LYS A 218 -23.64 10.46 -5.37
C LYS A 218 -23.49 10.62 -3.86
N ASN A 219 -24.61 10.73 -3.16
CA ASN A 219 -24.70 10.49 -1.73
C ASN A 219 -24.97 8.99 -1.49
N VAL A 220 -24.18 8.36 -0.63
CA VAL A 220 -24.28 6.93 -0.32
C VAL A 220 -24.61 6.72 1.16
N THR A 221 -25.24 5.60 1.50
CA THR A 221 -25.51 5.24 2.90
C THR A 221 -24.42 4.30 3.40
N GLY A 222 -23.34 4.88 3.93
CA GLY A 222 -22.16 4.13 4.39
C GLY A 222 -20.85 4.81 4.01
N THR A 223 -19.76 4.06 4.06
CA THR A 223 -18.41 4.55 3.77
C THR A 223 -17.89 3.94 2.49
N VAL A 224 -17.41 4.78 1.56
CA VAL A 224 -16.70 4.29 0.36
C VAL A 224 -15.35 3.73 0.80
N THR A 225 -15.14 2.41 0.75
CA THR A 225 -13.88 1.80 1.18
C THR A 225 -12.85 1.72 0.07
N GLN A 226 -13.28 1.64 -1.19
CA GLN A 226 -12.36 1.61 -2.32
C GLN A 226 -13.00 2.18 -3.58
N LEU A 227 -12.16 2.75 -4.45
CA LEU A 227 -12.52 3.17 -5.80
C LEU A 227 -11.59 2.49 -6.80
N PHE A 228 -12.15 2.00 -7.89
CA PHE A 228 -11.41 1.48 -9.03
C PHE A 228 -11.91 2.13 -10.31
N ALA A 229 -11.01 2.45 -11.23
CA ALA A 229 -11.35 3.02 -12.53
C ALA A 229 -10.61 2.26 -13.62
N LEU A 230 -11.36 1.77 -14.63
CA LEU A 230 -10.77 1.26 -15.88
C LEU A 230 -10.37 2.43 -16.79
N ASN A 231 -11.18 3.49 -16.78
CA ASN A 231 -10.97 4.72 -17.52
C ASN A 231 -11.83 5.85 -16.91
N ASP A 232 -11.92 6.99 -17.59
CA ASP A 232 -12.64 8.16 -17.11
C ASP A 232 -14.17 8.06 -17.21
N GLN A 233 -14.69 7.02 -17.89
CA GLN A 233 -16.12 6.70 -18.01
C GLN A 233 -16.55 5.55 -17.10
N ALA A 234 -15.74 4.50 -16.98
CA ALA A 234 -16.05 3.26 -16.28
C ALA A 234 -15.29 3.14 -14.95
N ALA A 235 -16.04 3.19 -13.85
CA ALA A 235 -15.50 3.11 -12.50
C ALA A 235 -16.44 2.36 -11.54
N TRP A 236 -15.86 1.84 -10.46
CA TRP A 236 -16.53 1.07 -9.40
C TRP A 236 -16.17 1.62 -8.03
N ALA A 237 -17.12 1.47 -7.10
CA ALA A 237 -16.94 1.85 -5.70
C ALA A 237 -17.47 0.75 -4.78
N THR A 238 -16.69 0.35 -3.78
CA THR A 238 -17.17 -0.50 -2.69
C THR A 238 -17.64 0.37 -1.54
N ILE A 239 -18.84 0.09 -1.04
CA ILE A 239 -19.46 0.83 0.06
C ILE A 239 -19.68 -0.13 1.22
N GLN A 240 -19.02 0.12 2.35
CA GLN A 240 -19.35 -0.55 3.60
C GLN A 240 -20.62 0.10 4.18
N MET A 241 -21.70 -0.66 4.28
CA MET A 241 -23.00 -0.13 4.70
C MET A 241 -23.01 0.24 6.18
N ALA A 242 -23.62 1.39 6.50
CA ALA A 242 -23.71 1.87 7.88
C ALA A 242 -24.39 0.85 8.81
N GLY A 243 -23.79 0.60 9.98
CA GLY A 243 -24.28 -0.36 10.97
C GLY A 243 -24.11 -1.84 10.60
N LYS A 244 -23.44 -2.16 9.48
CA LYS A 244 -23.19 -3.54 9.03
C LYS A 244 -21.74 -3.70 8.57
N SER A 245 -20.86 -4.16 9.45
CA SER A 245 -19.43 -4.25 9.18
C SER A 245 -19.04 -5.17 8.01
N THR A 246 -19.91 -6.13 7.64
CA THR A 246 -19.64 -7.15 6.61
C THR A 246 -20.49 -6.99 5.34
N ASP A 247 -21.30 -5.94 5.21
CA ASP A 247 -22.14 -5.71 4.03
C ASP A 247 -21.46 -4.69 3.09
N PHE A 248 -20.83 -5.19 2.03
CA PHE A 248 -20.13 -4.38 1.04
C PHE A 248 -20.93 -4.28 -0.26
N GLN A 249 -21.59 -3.16 -0.48
CA GLN A 249 -22.30 -2.90 -1.74
C GLN A 249 -21.30 -2.47 -2.83
N LEU A 250 -21.44 -3.04 -4.02
CA LEU A 250 -20.68 -2.61 -5.19
C LEU A 250 -21.54 -1.68 -6.05
N LEU A 251 -21.06 -0.45 -6.25
CA LEU A 251 -21.60 0.49 -7.21
C LEU A 251 -20.71 0.54 -8.45
N HIS A 252 -21.30 0.88 -9.59
CA HIS A 252 -20.54 1.20 -10.80
C HIS A 252 -21.16 2.34 -11.61
N THR A 253 -20.34 2.92 -12.47
CA THR A 253 -20.72 3.88 -13.50
C THR A 253 -20.10 3.49 -14.85
N THR A 254 -20.76 3.84 -15.95
CA THR A 254 -20.25 3.75 -17.33
C THR A 254 -20.23 5.09 -18.06
N ASN A 255 -20.63 6.17 -17.39
CA ASN A 255 -20.80 7.50 -17.99
C ASN A 255 -20.04 8.57 -17.21
N GLY A 256 -18.91 8.17 -16.62
CA GLY A 256 -18.01 9.04 -15.89
C GLY A 256 -18.61 9.54 -14.57
N GLY A 257 -19.53 8.77 -14.00
CA GLY A 257 -20.19 9.06 -12.73
C GLY A 257 -21.33 10.07 -12.80
N LYS A 258 -21.87 10.34 -13.99
CA LYS A 258 -23.16 11.06 -14.11
C LYS A 258 -24.28 10.25 -13.45
N THR A 259 -24.23 8.92 -13.57
CA THR A 259 -25.08 8.00 -12.81
C THR A 259 -24.26 6.86 -12.23
N TRP A 260 -24.71 6.34 -11.09
CA TRP A 260 -24.06 5.30 -10.31
C TRP A 260 -25.11 4.26 -9.88
N ASN A 261 -24.99 3.06 -10.43
CA ASN A 261 -25.93 1.95 -10.27
C ASN A 261 -25.34 0.85 -9.38
N VAL A 262 -26.20 0.13 -8.66
CA VAL A 262 -25.78 -1.06 -7.90
C VAL A 262 -25.40 -2.16 -8.90
N ALA A 263 -24.16 -2.63 -8.84
CA ALA A 263 -23.68 -3.76 -9.61
C ALA A 263 -23.88 -5.09 -8.87
N GLY A 264 -23.79 -5.07 -7.54
CA GLY A 264 -24.01 -6.26 -6.70
C GLY A 264 -23.47 -6.07 -5.29
N LYS A 265 -23.01 -7.16 -4.68
CA LYS A 265 -22.36 -7.16 -3.36
C LYS A 265 -21.02 -7.86 -3.43
N VAL A 266 -20.00 -7.26 -2.83
CA VAL A 266 -18.70 -7.91 -2.67
C VAL A 266 -18.76 -8.83 -1.43
N PRO A 267 -18.37 -10.11 -1.52
CA PRO A 267 -18.56 -11.07 -0.43
C PRO A 267 -17.80 -10.74 0.86
N GLN A 268 -16.64 -10.08 0.73
CA GLN A 268 -15.80 -9.66 1.85
C GLN A 268 -14.95 -8.47 1.44
N GLU A 269 -14.39 -7.78 2.43
CA GLU A 269 -13.35 -6.78 2.19
C GLU A 269 -12.11 -7.43 1.56
N GLY A 270 -11.50 -6.71 0.63
CA GLY A 270 -10.27 -7.09 -0.03
C GLY A 270 -9.94 -6.08 -1.12
N PHE A 271 -8.71 -6.14 -1.65
CA PHE A 271 -8.33 -5.23 -2.73
C PHE A 271 -9.14 -5.53 -4.00
N LEU A 272 -10.00 -4.60 -4.40
CA LEU A 272 -10.83 -4.72 -5.60
C LEU A 272 -10.10 -4.18 -6.84
N HIS A 273 -10.03 -4.96 -7.91
CA HIS A 273 -9.66 -4.44 -9.22
C HIS A 273 -10.41 -5.13 -10.35
N PHE A 274 -10.65 -4.38 -11.42
CA PHE A 274 -11.27 -4.88 -12.63
C PHE A 274 -10.20 -5.07 -13.71
N VAL A 275 -10.27 -6.19 -14.43
CA VAL A 275 -9.48 -6.47 -15.63
C VAL A 275 -10.25 -6.08 -16.89
N SER A 276 -11.58 -6.14 -16.82
CA SER A 276 -12.51 -5.66 -17.84
C SER A 276 -13.80 -5.18 -17.18
N ALA A 277 -14.77 -4.66 -17.93
CA ALA A 277 -16.05 -4.23 -17.35
C ALA A 277 -16.85 -5.37 -16.69
N THR A 278 -16.54 -6.63 -17.03
CA THR A 278 -17.26 -7.81 -16.51
C THR A 278 -16.39 -8.67 -15.60
N GLU A 279 -15.07 -8.61 -15.71
CA GLU A 279 -14.15 -9.44 -14.93
C GLU A 279 -13.40 -8.63 -13.86
N ALA A 280 -13.52 -9.06 -12.61
CA ALA A 280 -12.88 -8.42 -11.46
C ALA A 280 -12.53 -9.40 -10.35
N PHE A 281 -11.67 -8.94 -9.45
CA PHE A 281 -11.21 -9.67 -8.29
C PHE A 281 -11.33 -8.81 -7.03
N SER A 282 -11.61 -9.44 -5.89
CA SER A 282 -11.58 -8.83 -4.57
C SER A 282 -10.97 -9.82 -3.59
N GLY A 283 -9.68 -9.64 -3.26
CA GLY A 283 -8.89 -10.67 -2.59
C GLY A 283 -8.92 -11.97 -3.40
N ASN A 284 -9.43 -13.06 -2.82
CA ASN A 284 -9.58 -14.35 -3.50
C ASN A 284 -10.98 -14.60 -4.09
N TRP A 285 -11.79 -13.57 -4.31
CA TRP A 285 -13.06 -13.68 -5.01
C TRP A 285 -12.94 -13.18 -6.43
N ARG A 286 -13.58 -13.86 -7.38
CA ARG A 286 -13.63 -13.50 -8.80
C ARG A 286 -15.06 -13.36 -9.28
N THR A 287 -15.32 -12.35 -10.10
CA THR A 287 -16.56 -12.19 -10.86
C THR A 287 -16.25 -12.18 -12.36
N THR A 288 -17.21 -12.63 -13.16
CA THR A 288 -17.18 -12.55 -14.64
C THR A 288 -18.44 -11.88 -15.22
N ASP A 289 -19.27 -11.29 -14.35
CA ASP A 289 -20.54 -10.64 -14.70
C ASP A 289 -20.66 -9.20 -14.18
N GLY A 290 -19.52 -8.56 -13.87
CA GLY A 290 -19.44 -7.17 -13.41
C GLY A 290 -19.71 -7.01 -11.91
N GLY A 291 -19.60 -8.09 -11.13
CA GLY A 291 -19.77 -8.09 -9.68
C GLY A 291 -21.18 -8.41 -9.21
N LYS A 292 -22.03 -8.96 -10.08
CA LYS A 292 -23.37 -9.46 -9.71
C LYS A 292 -23.25 -10.75 -8.93
N THR A 293 -22.36 -11.65 -9.38
CA THR A 293 -22.03 -12.89 -8.69
C THR A 293 -20.52 -13.06 -8.55
N TRP A 294 -20.10 -13.77 -7.49
CA TRP A 294 -18.71 -13.97 -7.13
C TRP A 294 -18.44 -15.43 -6.81
N SER A 295 -17.31 -15.94 -7.29
CA SER A 295 -16.81 -17.29 -7.02
C SER A 295 -15.51 -17.21 -6.22
N LYS A 296 -15.41 -18.02 -5.18
CA LYS A 296 -14.21 -18.08 -4.34
C LYS A 296 -13.11 -18.87 -5.03
N LEU A 297 -11.91 -18.32 -5.08
CA LEU A 297 -10.71 -18.98 -5.58
C LEU A 297 -9.96 -19.67 -4.42
N PRO A 298 -9.42 -20.88 -4.66
CA PRO A 298 -8.66 -21.60 -3.65
C PRO A 298 -7.35 -20.88 -3.31
N LEU A 299 -7.00 -20.91 -2.03
CA LEU A 299 -5.77 -20.34 -1.48
C LEU A 299 -4.93 -21.43 -0.82
N PRO A 300 -3.60 -21.25 -0.74
CA PRO A 300 -2.77 -22.16 0.04
C PRO A 300 -3.13 -22.04 1.54
N PRO A 301 -2.99 -23.12 2.32
CA PRO A 301 -3.24 -23.07 3.75
C PRO A 301 -2.28 -22.09 4.43
N LYS A 302 -2.70 -21.52 5.56
CA LYS A 302 -1.94 -20.52 6.32
C LYS A 302 -1.57 -19.26 5.52
N THR A 303 -2.43 -18.87 4.57
CA THR A 303 -2.31 -17.57 3.89
C THR A 303 -2.42 -16.45 4.93
N VAL A 304 -1.52 -15.47 4.85
CA VAL A 304 -1.49 -14.26 5.67
C VAL A 304 -1.82 -13.07 4.78
N GLY A 305 -2.68 -12.17 5.28
CA GLY A 305 -3.20 -11.06 4.49
C GLY A 305 -4.09 -11.52 3.33
N ASP A 306 -4.26 -10.64 2.35
CA ASP A 306 -5.04 -10.93 1.15
C ASP A 306 -4.16 -11.48 0.03
N ALA A 307 -4.65 -12.55 -0.62
CA ALA A 307 -4.10 -12.97 -1.90
C ALA A 307 -4.47 -11.95 -3.00
N TYR A 308 -3.62 -11.88 -4.02
CA TYR A 308 -3.82 -10.99 -5.16
C TYR A 308 -3.81 -11.78 -6.46
N PHE A 309 -4.87 -11.67 -7.27
CA PHE A 309 -4.96 -12.26 -8.60
C PHE A 309 -4.89 -11.18 -9.67
N HIS A 310 -3.82 -11.14 -10.46
CA HIS A 310 -3.70 -10.16 -11.54
C HIS A 310 -4.74 -10.40 -12.63
N ASP A 311 -4.95 -11.67 -12.97
CA ASP A 311 -5.89 -12.13 -13.99
C ASP A 311 -6.49 -13.50 -13.60
N LYS A 312 -7.26 -14.11 -14.50
CA LYS A 312 -7.94 -15.40 -14.29
C LYS A 312 -7.03 -16.57 -13.91
N ALA A 313 -5.74 -16.49 -14.24
CA ALA A 313 -4.77 -17.57 -14.08
C ALA A 313 -3.68 -17.20 -13.06
N ASN A 314 -3.19 -15.97 -13.09
CA ASN A 314 -2.00 -15.56 -12.37
C ASN A 314 -2.34 -14.88 -11.05
N GLY A 315 -1.78 -15.41 -9.95
CA GLY A 315 -2.00 -14.86 -8.61
C GLY A 315 -0.84 -15.15 -7.66
N TRP A 316 -0.89 -14.45 -6.54
CA TRP A 316 0.14 -14.40 -5.52
C TRP A 316 -0.49 -14.49 -4.13
N ALA A 317 0.17 -15.17 -3.21
CA ALA A 317 -0.23 -15.27 -1.81
C ALA A 317 1.02 -15.33 -0.93
N VAL A 318 0.92 -14.88 0.31
CA VAL A 318 1.97 -15.08 1.32
C VAL A 318 1.46 -16.09 2.34
N THR A 319 2.26 -17.08 2.69
CA THR A 319 1.94 -18.05 3.74
C THR A 319 2.97 -18.00 4.86
N TYR A 320 2.56 -18.29 6.08
CA TYR A 320 3.45 -18.30 7.25
C TYR A 320 3.19 -19.53 8.13
N ASP A 321 4.23 -20.27 8.48
CA ASP A 321 4.13 -21.46 9.34
C ASP A 321 4.65 -21.25 10.77
N ASN A 322 4.81 -19.99 11.20
CA ASN A 322 5.44 -19.53 12.43
C ASN A 322 6.99 -19.63 12.46
N VAL A 323 7.62 -20.03 11.35
CA VAL A 323 9.09 -20.08 11.21
C VAL A 323 9.54 -19.48 9.88
N ASN A 324 8.86 -19.84 8.80
CA ASN A 324 9.15 -19.41 7.45
C ASN A 324 7.95 -18.71 6.86
N MET A 325 8.19 -17.53 6.29
CA MET A 325 7.29 -16.97 5.30
C MET A 325 7.59 -17.58 3.94
N GLN A 326 6.56 -17.73 3.12
CA GLN A 326 6.71 -18.10 1.72
C GLN A 326 5.87 -17.17 0.85
N ILE A 327 6.45 -16.69 -0.23
CA ILE A 327 5.70 -16.08 -1.32
C ILE A 327 5.35 -17.20 -2.30
N GLN A 328 4.05 -17.40 -2.48
CA GLN A 328 3.45 -18.43 -3.32
C GLN A 328 2.95 -17.80 -4.62
N ARG A 329 3.11 -18.50 -5.75
CA ARG A 329 2.57 -18.11 -7.05
C ARG A 329 1.65 -19.21 -7.59
N THR A 330 0.55 -18.79 -8.20
CA THR A 330 -0.31 -19.65 -9.03
C THR A 330 -0.32 -19.15 -10.47
N ALA A 331 -0.51 -20.09 -11.41
CA ALA A 331 -0.68 -19.82 -12.84
C ALA A 331 -1.93 -20.53 -13.41
N ASP A 332 -2.82 -21.02 -12.55
CA ASP A 332 -4.02 -21.78 -12.90
C ASP A 332 -5.28 -21.35 -12.13
N GLY A 333 -5.28 -20.11 -11.62
CA GLY A 333 -6.41 -19.52 -10.89
C GLY A 333 -6.52 -20.03 -9.45
N GLY A 334 -5.39 -20.39 -8.84
CA GLY A 334 -5.30 -20.82 -7.45
C GLY A 334 -5.51 -22.31 -7.23
N LYS A 335 -5.69 -23.11 -8.30
CA LYS A 335 -5.86 -24.56 -8.18
C LYS A 335 -4.59 -25.23 -7.68
N THR A 336 -3.44 -24.73 -8.12
CA THR A 336 -2.12 -25.11 -7.60
C THR A 336 -1.32 -23.86 -7.24
N TRP A 337 -0.51 -24.00 -6.19
CA TRP A 337 0.35 -22.95 -5.66
C TRP A 337 1.77 -23.48 -5.49
N LYS A 338 2.76 -22.69 -5.91
CA LYS A 338 4.18 -23.02 -5.79
C LYS A 338 4.91 -21.93 -5.01
N ALA A 339 5.69 -22.32 -4.02
CA ALA A 339 6.58 -21.41 -3.31
C ALA A 339 7.69 -20.95 -4.25
N VAL A 340 7.78 -19.64 -4.47
CA VAL A 340 8.77 -18.98 -5.33
C VAL A 340 9.73 -18.10 -4.54
N MET A 341 9.46 -17.89 -3.25
CA MET A 341 10.43 -17.41 -2.27
C MET A 341 10.11 -18.08 -0.93
N THR A 342 11.14 -18.49 -0.20
CA THR A 342 11.05 -18.88 1.22
C THR A 342 12.08 -18.09 2.00
N LYS A 343 11.66 -17.48 3.12
CA LYS A 343 12.53 -16.75 4.03
C LYS A 343 12.17 -17.09 5.47
N HIS A 344 13.18 -17.30 6.30
CA HIS A 344 12.97 -17.39 7.74
C HIS A 344 12.50 -16.03 8.27
N THR A 345 11.51 -16.03 9.15
CA THR A 345 11.03 -14.82 9.83
C THR A 345 10.52 -15.20 11.22
N ILE A 346 10.74 -14.32 12.20
CA ILE A 346 10.24 -14.55 13.55
C ILE A 346 8.81 -14.02 13.74
N ALA A 347 8.40 -13.06 12.88
CA ALA A 347 7.08 -12.45 12.92
C ALA A 347 6.60 -12.13 11.49
N LEU A 348 5.30 -12.33 11.26
CA LEU A 348 4.58 -11.89 10.07
C LEU A 348 3.10 -11.74 10.45
N THR A 349 2.65 -10.50 10.57
CA THR A 349 1.30 -10.16 11.02
C THR A 349 0.34 -9.90 9.87
N ASN A 350 0.85 -9.38 8.75
CA ASN A 350 0.07 -9.12 7.55
C ASN A 350 0.95 -9.16 6.28
N ALA A 351 0.31 -9.21 5.11
CA ALA A 351 0.96 -9.02 3.82
C ALA A 351 0.07 -8.24 2.85
N ILE A 352 0.68 -7.31 2.10
CA ILE A 352 0.02 -6.53 1.06
C ILE A 352 0.67 -6.89 -0.27
N ILE A 353 -0.15 -7.29 -1.24
CA ILE A 353 0.31 -7.66 -2.57
C ILE A 353 -0.31 -6.74 -3.61
N ARG A 354 0.52 -6.22 -4.52
CA ARG A 354 0.10 -5.47 -5.72
C ARG A 354 0.85 -6.00 -6.93
N SER A 355 0.21 -6.01 -8.09
CA SER A 355 0.83 -6.47 -9.34
C SER A 355 0.32 -5.67 -10.52
N ALA A 356 1.26 -5.33 -11.41
CA ALA A 356 0.97 -4.68 -12.68
C ALA A 356 1.18 -5.60 -13.89
N GLY A 357 1.28 -6.91 -13.69
CA GLY A 357 1.46 -7.88 -14.76
C GLY A 357 1.46 -9.32 -14.27
N SER A 358 1.15 -10.27 -15.15
CA SER A 358 1.06 -11.70 -14.85
C SER A 358 2.31 -12.34 -14.21
N ASN A 359 3.49 -11.75 -14.44
CA ASN A 359 4.77 -12.17 -13.88
C ASN A 359 5.33 -11.17 -12.87
N ASN A 360 4.59 -10.10 -12.57
CA ASN A 360 5.00 -9.05 -11.65
C ASN A 360 4.33 -9.22 -10.29
N ALA A 361 5.05 -8.93 -9.21
CA ALA A 361 4.47 -8.72 -7.89
C ALA A 361 5.35 -7.82 -7.04
N TRP A 362 4.70 -6.93 -6.31
CA TRP A 362 5.22 -6.19 -5.17
C TRP A 362 4.56 -6.77 -3.92
N VAL A 363 5.37 -7.25 -2.99
CA VAL A 363 4.91 -7.95 -1.79
C VAL A 363 5.49 -7.25 -0.58
N GLU A 364 4.65 -6.53 0.16
CA GLU A 364 4.98 -5.93 1.44
C GLU A 364 4.61 -6.90 2.56
N CYS A 365 5.59 -7.34 3.33
CA CYS A 365 5.42 -8.20 4.50
C CYS A 365 5.51 -7.35 5.76
N ILE A 366 4.45 -7.41 6.59
CA ILE A 366 4.34 -6.61 7.82
C ILE A 366 4.70 -7.49 9.02
N GLY A 367 5.67 -7.05 9.82
CA GLY A 367 6.14 -7.72 11.01
C GLY A 367 5.39 -7.30 12.26
N ASP A 368 6.04 -7.46 13.41
CA ASP A 368 5.50 -7.02 14.68
C ASP A 368 5.56 -5.49 14.83
N SER A 369 4.76 -5.00 15.76
CA SER A 369 4.71 -3.59 16.12
C SER A 369 4.92 -3.40 17.62
N GLY A 370 5.66 -2.37 17.98
CA GLY A 370 5.91 -1.98 19.36
C GLY A 370 6.50 -0.58 19.44
N MET A 371 6.24 0.14 20.54
CA MET A 371 6.73 1.52 20.74
C MET A 371 6.43 2.47 19.56
N ASN A 372 5.26 2.34 18.93
CA ASN A 372 4.84 3.08 17.71
C ASN A 372 5.75 2.88 16.48
N GLN A 373 6.40 1.71 16.39
CA GLN A 373 7.21 1.31 15.25
C GLN A 373 6.72 -0.05 14.76
N THR A 374 6.72 -0.23 13.44
CA THR A 374 6.33 -1.49 12.79
C THR A 374 7.44 -1.89 11.85
N SER A 375 7.96 -3.10 12.02
CA SER A 375 8.97 -3.64 11.11
C SER A 375 8.30 -4.17 9.85
N TYR A 376 8.91 -3.97 8.68
CA TYR A 376 8.35 -4.43 7.42
C TYR A 376 9.42 -4.64 6.35
N SER A 377 9.10 -5.41 5.33
CA SER A 377 9.92 -5.59 4.14
C SER A 377 9.08 -5.49 2.89
N LEU A 378 9.67 -4.98 1.81
CA LEU A 378 9.05 -4.91 0.49
C LEU A 378 9.92 -5.65 -0.50
N PHE A 379 9.34 -6.64 -1.17
CA PHE A 379 9.97 -7.41 -2.22
C PHE A 379 9.31 -7.14 -3.56
N HIS A 380 10.09 -7.22 -4.63
CA HIS A 380 9.61 -7.07 -5.99
C HIS A 380 10.16 -8.16 -6.91
N THR A 381 9.30 -8.69 -7.79
CA THR A 381 9.69 -9.55 -8.90
C THR A 381 9.02 -9.08 -10.18
N ALA A 382 9.71 -9.21 -11.31
CA ALA A 382 9.18 -8.94 -12.64
C ALA A 382 9.14 -10.19 -13.55
N ASP A 383 9.60 -11.35 -13.05
CA ASP A 383 9.84 -12.55 -13.85
C ASP A 383 9.14 -13.82 -13.32
N GLY A 384 8.06 -13.63 -12.56
CA GLY A 384 7.25 -14.71 -12.01
C GLY A 384 7.89 -15.35 -10.78
N GLY A 385 8.72 -14.60 -10.05
CA GLY A 385 9.38 -15.06 -8.83
C GLY A 385 10.63 -15.90 -9.09
N LYS A 386 11.22 -15.82 -10.28
CA LYS A 386 12.51 -16.46 -10.58
C LYS A 386 13.66 -15.67 -9.95
N SER A 387 13.54 -14.35 -9.94
CA SER A 387 14.41 -13.44 -9.22
C SER A 387 13.60 -12.42 -8.41
N TRP A 388 14.22 -11.95 -7.33
CA TRP A 388 13.59 -11.05 -6.37
C TRP A 388 14.54 -9.93 -5.98
N GLN A 389 14.02 -8.71 -6.04
CA GLN A 389 14.63 -7.51 -5.50
C GLN A 389 14.10 -7.27 -4.08
N THR A 390 15.00 -7.09 -3.12
CA THR A 390 14.65 -6.49 -1.82
C THR A 390 14.62 -4.98 -2.01
N VAL A 391 13.43 -4.40 -1.95
CA VAL A 391 13.21 -2.97 -2.15
C VAL A 391 13.39 -2.22 -0.83
N ILE A 392 12.79 -2.72 0.25
CA ILE A 392 12.92 -2.21 1.62
C ILE A 392 13.04 -3.39 2.57
N ALA A 393 13.87 -3.25 3.61
CA ALA A 393 13.83 -4.11 4.79
C ALA A 393 14.10 -3.23 6.02
N LYS A 394 13.04 -2.91 6.75
CA LYS A 394 13.10 -2.00 7.89
C LYS A 394 12.85 -2.76 9.19
N SER A 395 13.92 -3.06 9.90
CA SER A 395 13.89 -3.51 11.29
C SER A 395 13.66 -2.31 12.22
N SER A 396 13.14 -2.56 13.41
CA SER A 396 12.93 -1.52 14.42
C SER A 396 13.13 -2.07 15.81
N ALA A 397 13.53 -1.22 16.76
CA ALA A 397 13.70 -1.66 18.15
C ALA A 397 12.39 -2.13 18.78
N GLY A 398 11.25 -1.55 18.34
CA GLY A 398 9.92 -1.89 18.86
C GLY A 398 9.25 -3.06 18.17
N GLY A 399 9.40 -3.21 16.86
CA GLY A 399 8.80 -4.28 16.06
C GLY A 399 9.74 -5.46 15.74
N GLY A 400 11.00 -5.40 16.17
CA GLY A 400 12.00 -6.43 15.90
C GLY A 400 12.53 -6.44 14.46
N PRO A 401 13.03 -7.57 13.95
CA PRO A 401 13.60 -7.64 12.62
C PRO A 401 12.54 -7.48 11.53
N ALA A 402 12.92 -6.89 10.40
CA ALA A 402 12.10 -6.87 9.19
C ALA A 402 11.76 -8.31 8.77
N PRO A 403 10.51 -8.60 8.37
CA PRO A 403 10.13 -9.94 7.96
C PRO A 403 11.05 -10.47 6.83
N GLY A 404 11.66 -11.63 7.05
CA GLY A 404 12.58 -12.26 6.09
C GLY A 404 14.06 -11.87 6.24
N PHE A 405 14.40 -11.07 7.26
CA PHE A 405 15.76 -10.60 7.56
C PHE A 405 16.10 -10.81 9.04
N PRO A 406 17.39 -10.92 9.39
CA PRO A 406 17.82 -10.88 10.77
C PRO A 406 17.90 -9.43 11.30
N MET A 407 18.01 -9.25 12.62
CA MET A 407 17.94 -7.92 13.26
C MET A 407 19.10 -7.01 12.85
N GLU A 408 20.28 -7.60 12.61
CA GLU A 408 21.50 -6.92 12.19
C GLU A 408 21.51 -6.48 10.72
N TYR A 409 20.49 -6.83 9.93
CA TYR A 409 20.40 -6.37 8.56
C TYR A 409 20.21 -4.85 8.51
N THR A 410 21.20 -4.15 7.94
CA THR A 410 21.25 -2.69 7.81
C THR A 410 21.19 -2.23 6.35
N GLY A 411 20.90 -3.15 5.42
CA GLY A 411 20.82 -2.85 4.00
C GLY A 411 19.51 -2.16 3.62
N GLY A 412 19.53 -1.48 2.48
CA GLY A 412 18.34 -0.93 1.84
C GLY A 412 18.07 0.55 2.13
N PRO A 413 17.26 1.20 1.27
CA PRO A 413 16.92 2.61 1.38
C PRO A 413 15.96 2.88 2.55
N THR A 414 16.02 4.10 3.09
CA THR A 414 15.04 4.62 4.05
C THR A 414 14.22 5.73 3.40
N ILE A 415 12.91 5.68 3.58
CA ILE A 415 11.96 6.68 3.06
C ILE A 415 11.32 7.49 4.21
N GLY A 416 11.97 7.49 5.38
CA GLY A 416 11.41 8.03 6.61
C GLY A 416 10.38 7.09 7.27
N GLY A 417 9.67 7.60 8.27
CA GLY A 417 8.65 6.86 9.02
C GLY A 417 9.21 5.80 9.99
N SER A 418 8.35 5.37 10.92
CA SER A 418 8.57 4.25 11.83
C SER A 418 7.72 3.02 11.49
N SER A 419 6.76 3.16 10.58
CA SER A 419 5.82 2.13 10.13
C SER A 419 5.58 2.26 8.61
N PRO A 420 5.15 1.19 7.92
CA PRO A 420 4.80 1.27 6.51
C PRO A 420 3.53 2.12 6.31
N GLY A 421 3.40 2.72 5.13
CA GLY A 421 2.24 3.47 4.69
C GLY A 421 1.63 2.87 3.42
N ALA A 422 1.01 3.71 2.58
CA ALA A 422 0.36 3.23 1.37
C ALA A 422 1.36 2.73 0.31
N LEU A 423 1.08 1.56 -0.27
CA LEU A 423 1.78 1.06 -1.45
C LEU A 423 0.95 1.27 -2.71
N TYR A 424 1.47 2.03 -3.67
CA TYR A 424 0.86 2.24 -4.98
C TYR A 424 1.78 1.78 -6.11
N VAL A 425 1.35 0.75 -6.84
CA VAL A 425 2.09 0.21 -7.98
C VAL A 425 1.48 0.72 -9.27
N LEU A 426 2.28 1.43 -10.07
CA LEU A 426 1.85 1.96 -11.36
C LEU A 426 2.14 0.96 -12.48
N ASN A 427 3.34 0.38 -12.48
CA ASN A 427 3.75 -0.65 -13.44
C ASN A 427 4.85 -1.54 -12.86
N THR A 428 5.51 -2.33 -13.71
CA THR A 428 6.57 -3.28 -13.31
C THR A 428 7.87 -2.62 -12.87
N LYS A 429 8.04 -1.31 -13.10
CA LYS A 429 9.23 -0.55 -12.72
C LYS A 429 8.94 0.56 -11.73
N GLU A 430 7.74 1.12 -11.80
CA GLU A 430 7.35 2.32 -11.08
C GLU A 430 6.37 2.01 -9.94
N ALA A 431 6.79 2.33 -8.72
CA ALA A 431 6.00 2.19 -7.51
C ALA A 431 6.28 3.33 -6.53
N TYR A 432 5.26 3.69 -5.77
CA TYR A 432 5.29 4.71 -4.73
C TYR A 432 4.96 4.08 -3.39
N ILE A 433 5.73 4.46 -2.37
CA ILE A 433 5.75 3.80 -1.07
C ILE A 433 5.64 4.89 -0.02
N GLY A 434 4.52 4.91 0.71
CA GLY A 434 4.34 5.76 1.87
C GLY A 434 5.00 5.15 3.10
N ALA A 435 5.37 6.00 4.06
CA ALA A 435 5.73 5.59 5.41
C ALA A 435 5.13 6.56 6.44
N GLN A 436 4.88 6.05 7.64
CA GLN A 436 4.23 6.80 8.72
C GLN A 436 5.06 6.80 10.00
N CYS A 437 5.11 7.94 10.69
CA CYS A 437 5.63 8.07 12.05
C CYS A 437 4.60 8.79 12.92
N MET A 438 3.72 8.03 13.56
CA MET A 438 2.61 8.61 14.35
C MET A 438 3.04 9.41 15.58
N ALA A 439 4.32 9.29 15.97
CA ALA A 439 4.91 10.09 17.04
C ALA A 439 5.62 11.37 16.55
N CYS A 440 5.73 11.56 15.24
CA CYS A 440 6.39 12.72 14.63
C CYS A 440 5.39 13.84 14.35
N ASP A 441 5.85 15.10 14.34
CA ASP A 441 5.01 16.28 14.01
C ASP A 441 4.38 16.18 12.62
N LYS A 442 5.15 15.68 11.65
CA LYS A 442 4.72 15.45 10.27
C LYS A 442 4.83 13.95 9.97
N PRO A 443 3.80 13.15 10.32
CA PRO A 443 3.89 11.71 10.31
C PRO A 443 4.06 11.12 8.91
N ASN A 444 3.67 11.83 7.85
CA ASN A 444 3.58 11.25 6.51
C ASN A 444 4.82 11.55 5.66
N THR A 445 5.52 10.50 5.22
CA THR A 445 6.62 10.57 4.23
C THR A 445 6.33 9.66 3.03
N ILE A 446 7.04 9.89 1.92
CA ILE A 446 6.90 9.09 0.71
C ILE A 446 8.27 8.85 0.06
N GLY A 447 8.43 7.68 -0.57
CA GLY A 447 9.49 7.38 -1.51
C GLY A 447 8.94 6.72 -2.77
N TRP A 448 9.80 6.56 -3.76
CA TRP A 448 9.43 5.94 -5.03
C TRP A 448 10.61 5.26 -5.69
N THR A 449 10.31 4.40 -6.65
CA THR A 449 11.28 3.76 -7.52
C THR A 449 10.79 3.82 -8.96
N THR A 450 11.72 3.90 -9.90
CA THR A 450 11.46 3.90 -11.34
C THR A 450 12.23 2.80 -12.08
N ASP A 451 12.91 1.92 -11.34
CA ASP A 451 13.80 0.88 -11.87
C ASP A 451 13.46 -0.53 -11.36
N GLY A 452 12.23 -0.71 -10.85
CA GLY A 452 11.78 -1.98 -10.28
C GLY A 452 12.34 -2.23 -8.89
N GLY A 453 12.60 -1.18 -8.13
CA GLY A 453 13.05 -1.25 -6.74
C GLY A 453 14.53 -1.56 -6.56
N LYS A 454 15.35 -1.42 -7.61
CA LYS A 454 16.81 -1.51 -7.48
C LYS A 454 17.35 -0.30 -6.73
N THR A 455 16.77 0.86 -7.00
CA THR A 455 16.96 2.09 -6.22
C THR A 455 15.61 2.62 -5.77
N VAL A 456 15.60 3.26 -4.59
CA VAL A 456 14.43 3.97 -4.07
C VAL A 456 14.88 5.37 -3.71
N ALA A 457 14.21 6.35 -4.30
CA ALA A 457 14.35 7.75 -3.95
C ALA A 457 13.47 8.04 -2.72
N ALA A 458 14.01 8.80 -1.78
CA ALA A 458 13.27 9.33 -0.64
C ALA A 458 12.85 10.76 -0.92
N GLY A 459 11.56 11.06 -0.78
CA GLY A 459 11.05 12.42 -0.88
C GLY A 459 11.50 13.27 0.31
N THR A 460 11.65 14.57 0.09
CA THR A 460 11.98 15.54 1.16
C THR A 460 10.72 16.14 1.80
N ALA A 461 9.56 15.99 1.16
CA ALA A 461 8.30 16.46 1.68
C ALA A 461 7.78 15.56 2.80
N ALA A 462 7.30 16.18 3.88
CA ALA A 462 6.58 15.53 4.96
C ALA A 462 5.35 16.36 5.34
N PHE A 463 4.25 15.70 5.69
CA PHE A 463 2.97 16.36 5.96
C PHE A 463 2.29 15.86 7.24
N GLU A 464 1.51 16.77 7.84
CA GLU A 464 0.57 16.47 8.92
C GLU A 464 -0.54 15.52 8.46
N GLY A 465 -1.30 14.99 9.42
CA GLY A 465 -2.43 14.07 9.21
C GLY A 465 -2.16 12.73 9.86
N PHE A 466 -2.93 12.39 10.90
CA PHE A 466 -2.72 11.20 11.72
C PHE A 466 -3.71 10.08 11.39
N GLY A 467 -4.21 10.03 10.16
CA GLY A 467 -5.00 8.95 9.60
C GLY A 467 -4.22 8.13 8.57
N GLU A 468 -4.94 7.32 7.80
CA GLU A 468 -4.38 6.56 6.68
C GLU A 468 -3.88 7.49 5.56
N GLN A 469 -2.75 7.14 4.94
CA GLN A 469 -2.32 7.79 3.71
C GLN A 469 -3.05 7.19 2.52
N LEU A 470 -3.56 8.03 1.62
CA LEU A 470 -4.08 7.58 0.33
C LEU A 470 -3.17 8.10 -0.78
N LEU A 471 -2.80 7.20 -1.69
CA LEU A 471 -2.03 7.50 -2.88
C LEU A 471 -2.85 7.16 -4.13
N ALA A 472 -2.78 8.02 -5.14
CA ALA A 472 -3.32 7.74 -6.45
C ALA A 472 -2.42 8.35 -7.52
N PHE A 473 -1.85 7.53 -8.39
CA PHE A 473 -1.01 7.99 -9.50
C PHE A 473 -1.65 7.63 -10.84
N ALA A 474 -1.66 8.60 -11.75
CA ALA A 474 -2.11 8.42 -13.13
C ALA A 474 -0.96 7.94 -14.03
N ASP A 475 0.24 8.42 -13.74
CA ASP A 475 1.47 8.07 -14.45
C ASP A 475 2.70 8.32 -13.56
N ALA A 476 3.90 8.18 -14.13
CA ALA A 476 5.18 8.32 -13.44
C ALA A 476 5.48 9.73 -12.92
N LYS A 477 4.73 10.74 -13.37
CA LYS A 477 4.94 12.14 -13.01
C LYS A 477 3.81 12.69 -12.17
N HIS A 478 2.60 12.19 -12.39
CA HIS A 478 1.41 12.79 -11.87
C HIS A 478 0.68 11.92 -10.85
N GLY A 479 0.48 12.47 -9.65
CA GLY A 479 -0.24 11.77 -8.60
C GLY A 479 -0.74 12.65 -7.48
N TRP A 480 -1.53 12.04 -6.62
CA TRP A 480 -2.15 12.60 -5.44
C TRP A 480 -1.64 11.89 -4.20
N TRP A 481 -1.42 12.68 -3.16
CA TRP A 481 -1.14 12.20 -1.82
C TRP A 481 -2.09 12.89 -0.85
N ILE A 482 -2.96 12.10 -0.24
CA ILE A 482 -3.97 12.59 0.69
C ILE A 482 -3.57 12.12 2.08
N CYS A 483 -3.25 13.07 2.94
CA CYS A 483 -2.97 12.82 4.34
C CYS A 483 -4.28 13.02 5.10
N THR A 484 -4.87 11.91 5.53
CA THR A 484 -6.15 11.94 6.26
C THR A 484 -5.90 12.17 7.75
N ASP A 485 -6.96 12.50 8.47
CA ASP A 485 -6.95 12.66 9.91
C ASP A 485 -8.28 12.21 10.50
N GLN A 486 -8.30 11.89 11.79
CA GLN A 486 -9.51 11.45 12.50
C GLN A 486 -10.33 12.64 13.02
N THR A 487 -9.70 13.80 13.22
CA THR A 487 -10.30 14.97 13.85
C THR A 487 -10.09 16.25 13.04
N ALA A 488 -8.92 16.40 12.42
CA ALA A 488 -8.58 17.54 11.59
C ALA A 488 -9.06 17.35 10.13
N PRO A 489 -9.14 18.44 9.35
CA PRO A 489 -9.24 18.37 7.90
C PRO A 489 -8.18 17.48 7.26
N ALA A 490 -8.60 16.56 6.38
CA ALA A 490 -7.66 15.91 5.48
C ALA A 490 -7.10 16.93 4.47
N VAL A 491 -5.87 16.72 4.00
CA VAL A 491 -5.23 17.59 3.01
C VAL A 491 -4.75 16.75 1.83
N MET A 492 -5.10 17.20 0.62
CA MET A 492 -4.61 16.62 -0.63
C MET A 492 -3.48 17.46 -1.21
N TYR A 493 -2.40 16.78 -1.55
CA TYR A 493 -1.27 17.31 -2.30
C TYR A 493 -1.20 16.64 -3.67
N THR A 494 -0.70 17.37 -4.66
CA THR A 494 -0.47 16.86 -6.02
C THR A 494 0.96 17.04 -6.43
N THR A 495 1.44 16.15 -7.28
CA THR A 495 2.75 16.22 -7.93
C THR A 495 2.60 16.16 -9.45
N ALA A 496 3.55 16.75 -10.16
CA ALA A 496 3.69 16.69 -11.61
C ALA A 496 5.11 16.30 -12.06
N ASP A 497 5.95 15.85 -11.11
CA ASP A 497 7.35 15.48 -11.31
C ASP A 497 7.72 14.17 -10.61
N GLY A 498 6.73 13.32 -10.33
CA GLY A 498 6.94 11.97 -9.79
C GLY A 498 7.25 11.97 -8.30
N GLY A 499 6.71 12.95 -7.56
CA GLY A 499 6.83 13.04 -6.11
C GLY A 499 8.04 13.82 -5.61
N GLN A 500 8.82 14.44 -6.51
CA GLN A 500 9.94 15.31 -6.12
C GLN A 500 9.44 16.58 -5.43
N HIS A 501 8.38 17.18 -5.97
CA HIS A 501 7.70 18.32 -5.38
C HIS A 501 6.20 18.08 -5.26
N TRP A 502 5.63 18.65 -4.20
CA TRP A 502 4.24 18.50 -3.83
C TRP A 502 3.58 19.85 -3.60
N LYS A 503 2.43 20.07 -4.24
CA LYS A 503 1.62 21.28 -4.09
C LYS A 503 0.32 20.94 -3.37
N LYS A 504 -0.01 21.69 -2.32
CA LYS A 504 -1.33 21.61 -1.67
C LYS A 504 -2.41 21.97 -2.70
N ALA A 505 -3.32 21.06 -2.97
CA ALA A 505 -4.38 21.23 -3.96
C ALA A 505 -5.76 21.40 -3.33
N HIS A 506 -6.05 20.71 -2.23
CA HIS A 506 -7.35 20.78 -1.57
C HIS A 506 -7.25 20.53 -0.07
N VAL A 507 -8.11 21.20 0.71
CA VAL A 507 -8.31 20.95 2.14
C VAL A 507 -9.77 20.54 2.32
N PHE A 508 -9.99 19.33 2.80
CA PHE A 508 -11.34 18.78 3.01
C PHE A 508 -11.97 19.35 4.27
N ALA A 509 -13.26 19.10 4.48
CA ALA A 509 -13.85 19.41 5.77
C ALA A 509 -13.35 18.41 6.82
N ALA A 510 -13.25 18.86 8.08
CA ALA A 510 -12.95 17.94 9.18
C ALA A 510 -13.98 16.79 9.24
N PRO A 511 -13.59 15.57 9.62
CA PRO A 511 -14.52 14.48 9.88
C PRO A 511 -15.61 14.90 10.87
N SER A 512 -16.82 14.36 10.71
CA SER A 512 -17.85 14.47 11.74
C SER A 512 -17.42 13.67 12.96
N GLN A 513 -17.34 14.32 14.12
CA GLN A 513 -17.16 13.61 15.38
C GLN A 513 -18.41 12.74 15.60
N SER A 514 -18.23 11.43 15.78
CA SER A 514 -19.32 10.57 16.24
C SER A 514 -19.79 11.09 17.60
N LYS A 515 -21.06 11.48 17.70
CA LYS A 515 -21.69 11.84 18.98
C LYS A 515 -21.87 10.62 19.88
#